data_AF-A0A936HUM8-F1
#
_entry.id   AF-A0A936HUM8-F1
#
_cell.length_a   1.000
_cell.length_b   1.000
_cell.length_c   1.000
_cell.angle_alpha   90.00
_cell.angle_beta   90.00
_cell.angle_gamma   90.00
#
_symmetry.space_group_name_H-M   'P 1'
#
loop_
_entity.id
_entity.type
_entity.pdbx_description
1 polymer ?
#
loop_
_entity_poly.entity_id
_entity_poly.type
_entity_poly.pdbx_seq_one_letter_code
_entity_poly.pdbx_strand_id
1 'polypeptide(L)'
;MTETIAGSLGEIRGGTSTGVALSTTAAYVPIPKATKYLALTPRNFTTAVVARVGLCPWISVLKTQDSGVSITDYSDNAQDDSVSTDVTLSSMDTAANGDFLYVGSHMPFRGVRLDVDAANGNASVLTVKYRKSDNTWADITATDGSDSGGASVAVDGAVTWTVPTDWIPEQLVKIGDLTSSLAGSGHKFYWTRWQWSAALDASTTLNSMTALPRSTAYAELSAGQPLETGIQFGPWGFSYVEALTDAGTGNLLAVFGTGSGRGF
;
A
#
# COMPACT_ATOMS: atom_id res chain seq x y z
N MET A 1 -0.77 -31.50 6.54
CA MET A 1 -1.60 -31.01 7.67
C MET A 1 -2.51 -29.97 7.05
N THR A 2 -3.79 -30.28 6.86
CA THR A 2 -4.76 -29.35 6.24
C THR A 2 -5.26 -28.43 7.34
N GLU A 3 -4.98 -27.13 7.23
CA GLU A 3 -5.61 -26.13 8.08
C GLU A 3 -7.02 -25.88 7.54
N THR A 4 -8.01 -26.45 8.20
CA THR A 4 -9.41 -26.12 7.93
C THR A 4 -9.73 -24.82 8.65
N ILE A 5 -9.86 -23.72 7.91
CA ILE A 5 -10.36 -22.46 8.45
C ILE A 5 -11.88 -22.63 8.65
N ALA A 6 -12.26 -23.21 9.79
CA ALA A 6 -13.66 -23.37 10.17
C ALA A 6 -14.21 -22.02 10.64
N GLY A 7 -14.77 -21.25 9.71
CA GLY A 7 -15.52 -20.04 10.01
C GLY A 7 -16.73 -19.95 9.09
N SER A 8 -17.89 -19.60 9.61
CA SER A 8 -19.04 -19.24 8.77
C SER A 8 -18.67 -18.00 7.97
N LEU A 9 -18.64 -18.13 6.63
CA LEU A 9 -18.55 -16.99 5.74
C LEU A 9 -19.85 -16.18 5.86
N GLY A 10 -19.70 -14.86 5.94
CA GLY A 10 -20.81 -13.91 5.92
C GLY A 10 -21.26 -13.64 4.49
N GLU A 11 -21.24 -12.38 4.10
CA GLU A 11 -21.58 -11.96 2.74
C GLU A 11 -20.44 -12.29 1.76
N ILE A 12 -20.79 -12.79 0.57
CA ILE A 12 -19.84 -13.08 -0.52
C ILE A 12 -20.12 -12.12 -1.68
N ARG A 13 -19.07 -11.46 -2.19
CA ARG A 13 -19.14 -10.56 -3.35
C ARG A 13 -18.05 -10.85 -4.36
N GLY A 14 -18.38 -10.67 -5.64
CA GLY A 14 -17.38 -10.62 -6.71
C GLY A 14 -16.77 -9.22 -6.79
N GLY A 15 -15.48 -9.13 -7.10
CA GLY A 15 -14.79 -7.84 -7.26
C GLY A 15 -15.28 -7.05 -8.47
N THR A 16 -15.41 -7.70 -9.63
CA THR A 16 -15.98 -7.10 -10.84
C THR A 16 -16.85 -8.10 -11.58
N SER A 17 -17.81 -7.62 -12.37
CA SER A 17 -18.75 -8.47 -13.12
C SER A 17 -18.07 -9.27 -14.25
N THR A 18 -16.89 -8.84 -14.73
CA THR A 18 -16.15 -9.46 -15.85
C THR A 18 -14.80 -10.06 -15.44
N GLY A 19 -14.41 -9.92 -14.17
CA GLY A 19 -13.03 -10.12 -13.74
C GLY A 19 -12.16 -8.90 -14.05
N VAL A 20 -10.99 -8.87 -13.40
CA VAL A 20 -9.95 -7.85 -13.61
C VAL A 20 -9.13 -8.25 -14.82
N ALA A 21 -8.98 -7.35 -15.79
CA ALA A 21 -8.13 -7.58 -16.94
C ALA A 21 -6.65 -7.59 -16.49
N LEU A 22 -5.93 -8.62 -16.89
CA LEU A 22 -4.52 -8.80 -16.62
C LEU A 22 -3.70 -8.66 -17.91
N SER A 23 -2.51 -8.10 -17.76
CA SER A 23 -1.47 -8.03 -18.78
C SER A 23 -0.11 -8.21 -18.11
N THR A 24 0.98 -8.02 -18.85
CA THR A 24 2.32 -7.94 -18.26
C THR A 24 2.51 -6.72 -17.34
N THR A 25 1.62 -5.74 -17.42
CA THR A 25 1.52 -4.63 -16.45
C THR A 25 0.61 -5.03 -15.30
N ALA A 26 1.07 -4.76 -14.08
CA ALA A 26 0.34 -5.05 -12.85
C ALA A 26 -0.97 -4.27 -12.76
N ALA A 27 -2.05 -5.00 -12.49
CA ALA A 27 -3.32 -4.51 -12.01
C ALA A 27 -3.37 -4.63 -10.47
N TYR A 28 -4.05 -3.67 -9.84
CA TYR A 28 -4.24 -3.65 -8.39
C TYR A 28 -5.73 -3.80 -8.10
N VAL A 29 -6.09 -4.84 -7.35
CA VAL A 29 -7.48 -5.14 -6.99
C VAL A 29 -7.70 -4.78 -5.53
N PRO A 30 -8.54 -3.78 -5.22
CA PRO A 30 -8.83 -3.41 -3.83
C PRO A 30 -9.52 -4.57 -3.12
N ILE A 31 -9.09 -4.84 -1.89
CA ILE A 31 -9.75 -5.77 -0.99
C ILE A 31 -10.78 -4.97 -0.19
N PRO A 32 -12.08 -5.29 -0.29
CA PRO A 32 -13.10 -4.57 0.47
C PRO A 32 -12.87 -4.65 1.99
N LYS A 33 -13.30 -3.62 2.72
CA LYS A 33 -13.28 -3.61 4.19
C LYS A 33 -14.03 -4.84 4.74
N ALA A 34 -13.63 -5.29 5.93
CA ALA A 34 -14.17 -6.48 6.61
C ALA A 34 -13.99 -7.83 5.89
N THR A 35 -13.26 -7.90 4.76
CA THR A 35 -12.94 -9.16 4.10
C THR A 35 -12.13 -10.09 5.00
N LYS A 36 -12.56 -11.36 5.06
CA LYS A 36 -11.90 -12.47 5.78
C LYS A 36 -11.51 -13.64 4.89
N TYR A 37 -12.07 -13.71 3.69
CA TYR A 37 -11.80 -14.75 2.72
C TYR A 37 -11.56 -14.13 1.34
N LEU A 38 -10.55 -14.64 0.65
CA LEU A 38 -10.18 -14.26 -0.70
C LEU A 38 -10.03 -15.50 -1.56
N ALA A 39 -10.74 -15.53 -2.69
CA ALA A 39 -10.52 -16.49 -3.76
C ALA A 39 -10.15 -15.77 -5.06
N LEU A 40 -9.05 -16.22 -5.67
CA LEU A 40 -8.51 -15.69 -6.91
C LEU A 40 -8.50 -16.80 -7.96
N THR A 41 -9.22 -16.62 -9.07
CA THR A 41 -9.29 -17.62 -10.15
C THR A 41 -8.96 -16.98 -11.49
N PRO A 42 -7.79 -17.27 -12.07
CA PRO A 42 -7.43 -16.73 -13.37
C PRO A 42 -8.11 -17.51 -14.50
N ARG A 43 -8.40 -16.85 -15.63
CA ARG A 43 -9.06 -17.42 -16.81
C ARG A 43 -8.74 -16.64 -18.08
N ASN A 44 -9.19 -17.16 -19.22
CA ASN A 44 -9.16 -16.47 -20.52
C ASN A 44 -7.76 -16.00 -20.97
N PHE A 45 -6.74 -16.84 -20.76
CA PHE A 45 -5.38 -16.50 -21.19
C PHE A 45 -5.24 -16.43 -22.71
N THR A 46 -4.55 -15.39 -23.17
CA THR A 46 -4.09 -15.23 -24.55
C THR A 46 -2.58 -15.03 -24.48
N THR A 47 -1.80 -15.99 -24.97
CA THR A 47 -0.33 -16.05 -24.87
C THR A 47 0.24 -16.23 -23.45
N ALA A 48 -0.47 -15.77 -22.41
CA ALA A 48 -0.15 -16.03 -21.02
C ALA A 48 -0.19 -17.54 -20.69
N VAL A 49 0.66 -17.98 -19.76
CA VAL A 49 0.62 -19.34 -19.20
C VAL A 49 0.13 -19.31 -17.76
N VAL A 50 0.48 -18.27 -17.02
CA VAL A 50 0.13 -18.11 -15.61
C VAL A 50 -0.29 -16.68 -15.29
N ALA A 51 -1.19 -16.55 -14.31
CA ALA A 51 -1.38 -15.31 -13.59
C ALA A 51 -0.43 -15.30 -12.40
N ARG A 52 0.25 -14.17 -12.21
CA ARG A 52 1.15 -13.89 -11.09
C ARG A 52 0.41 -13.00 -10.12
N VAL A 53 0.33 -13.41 -8.87
CA VAL A 53 -0.37 -12.66 -7.81
C VAL A 53 0.51 -12.44 -6.59
N GLY A 54 0.38 -11.26 -5.97
CA GLY A 54 1.01 -10.90 -4.72
C GLY A 54 0.03 -10.14 -3.82
N LEU A 55 0.04 -10.42 -2.52
CA LEU A 55 -0.78 -9.67 -1.57
C LEU A 55 -0.04 -8.40 -1.15
N CYS A 56 -0.72 -7.27 -1.30
CA CYS A 56 -0.23 -5.96 -0.89
C CYS A 56 -0.56 -5.73 0.58
N PRO A 57 0.43 -5.52 1.45
CA PRO A 57 0.16 -5.38 2.86
C PRO A 57 -0.55 -4.06 3.15
N TRP A 58 -1.45 -4.08 4.13
CA TRP A 58 -2.12 -2.86 4.56
C TRP A 58 -1.11 -1.91 5.19
N ILE A 59 -1.23 -0.61 4.89
CA ILE A 59 -0.33 0.42 5.39
C ILE A 59 -1.00 1.36 6.38
N SER A 60 -0.26 1.76 7.41
CA SER A 60 -0.56 2.98 8.15
C SER A 60 0.08 4.17 7.46
N VAL A 61 -0.68 5.25 7.29
CA VAL A 61 -0.22 6.51 6.68
C VAL A 61 -0.46 7.64 7.66
N LEU A 62 0.62 8.17 8.24
CA LEU A 62 0.55 9.23 9.24
C LEU A 62 1.29 10.47 8.72
N LYS A 63 0.59 11.58 8.59
CA LYS A 63 1.19 12.88 8.28
C LYS A 63 1.49 13.63 9.56
N THR A 64 2.69 14.17 9.71
CA THR A 64 3.05 15.04 10.83
C THR A 64 3.14 16.49 10.42
N GLN A 65 2.86 17.35 11.39
CA GLN A 65 3.20 18.77 11.40
C GLN A 65 3.89 19.09 12.73
N ASP A 66 4.76 20.10 12.72
CA ASP A 66 5.44 20.60 13.92
C ASP A 66 6.22 19.51 14.67
N SER A 67 7.04 18.73 13.95
CA SER A 67 7.90 17.68 14.52
C SER A 67 7.13 16.60 15.30
N GLY A 68 5.98 16.17 14.76
CA GLY A 68 5.19 15.08 15.36
C GLY A 68 4.40 15.49 16.61
N VAL A 69 4.19 16.80 16.80
CA VAL A 69 3.21 17.34 17.76
C VAL A 69 1.80 17.18 17.23
N SER A 70 1.59 17.59 15.98
CA SER A 70 0.32 17.45 15.27
C SER A 70 0.42 16.28 14.30
N ILE A 71 -0.51 15.35 14.37
CA ILE A 71 -0.48 14.13 13.56
C ILE A 71 -1.88 13.90 13.00
N THR A 72 -1.95 13.61 11.71
CA THR A 72 -3.18 13.20 11.03
C THR A 72 -3.01 11.78 10.50
N ASP A 73 -3.96 10.91 10.83
CA ASP A 73 -4.01 9.53 10.35
C ASP A 73 -4.87 9.45 9.08
N TYR A 74 -4.24 9.04 7.97
CA TYR A 74 -4.87 8.83 6.67
C TYR A 74 -4.91 7.34 6.28
N SER A 75 -4.67 6.42 7.22
CA SER A 75 -4.50 5.00 6.90
C SER A 75 -5.72 4.38 6.22
N ASP A 76 -6.93 4.80 6.59
CA ASP A 76 -8.17 4.36 5.95
C ASP A 76 -8.40 5.04 4.59
N ASN A 77 -8.24 6.36 4.51
CA ASN A 77 -8.38 7.15 3.27
C ASN A 77 -7.42 6.66 2.17
N ALA A 78 -6.18 6.34 2.55
CA ALA A 78 -5.17 5.84 1.62
C ALA A 78 -5.58 4.53 0.91
N GLN A 79 -6.54 3.76 1.44
CA GLN A 79 -6.81 2.38 1.03
C GLN A 79 -8.30 2.09 0.84
N ASP A 80 -9.13 3.11 0.67
CA ASP A 80 -10.57 2.96 0.41
C ASP A 80 -10.98 3.19 -1.05
N ASP A 81 -10.03 3.56 -1.92
CA ASP A 81 -10.21 3.74 -3.37
C ASP A 81 -11.34 4.74 -3.69
N SER A 82 -11.54 5.73 -2.81
CA SER A 82 -12.61 6.71 -2.91
C SER A 82 -12.07 8.08 -3.28
N VAL A 83 -12.56 8.62 -4.41
CA VAL A 83 -12.29 9.98 -4.91
C VAL A 83 -12.93 11.10 -4.06
N SER A 84 -13.51 10.76 -2.92
CA SER A 84 -14.12 11.71 -2.00
C SER A 84 -13.37 11.85 -0.68
N THR A 85 -12.31 11.03 -0.50
CA THR A 85 -11.55 10.88 0.74
C THR A 85 -10.07 10.79 0.42
N ASP A 86 -9.37 11.91 0.58
CA ASP A 86 -7.98 11.98 0.13
C ASP A 86 -6.97 11.85 1.28
N VAL A 87 -5.74 11.49 0.91
CA VAL A 87 -4.55 11.81 1.71
C VAL A 87 -4.13 13.24 1.38
N THR A 88 -4.40 14.17 2.29
CA THR A 88 -4.11 15.59 2.07
C THR A 88 -2.65 15.93 2.39
N LEU A 89 -1.85 16.16 1.36
CA LEU A 89 -0.45 16.60 1.47
C LEU A 89 -0.28 18.12 1.30
N SER A 90 -1.39 18.86 1.22
CA SER A 90 -1.45 20.32 1.13
C SER A 90 -0.44 21.00 2.05
N SER A 91 0.40 21.84 1.43
CA SER A 91 1.41 22.68 2.09
C SER A 91 2.32 21.91 3.04
N MET A 92 2.54 20.62 2.80
CA MET A 92 3.47 19.84 3.59
C MET A 92 4.88 20.41 3.39
N ASP A 93 5.50 20.79 4.48
CA ASP A 93 6.79 21.46 4.47
C ASP A 93 7.94 20.44 4.48
N THR A 94 9.16 20.94 4.59
CA THR A 94 10.38 20.17 4.64
C THR A 94 10.61 19.54 6.01
N ALA A 95 11.48 18.52 6.05
CA ALA A 95 11.94 17.89 7.29
C ALA A 95 12.53 18.88 8.31
N ALA A 96 13.07 20.02 7.87
CA ALA A 96 13.62 21.04 8.77
C ALA A 96 12.54 21.72 9.62
N ASN A 97 11.30 21.75 9.11
CA ASN A 97 10.12 22.27 9.81
C ASN A 97 9.35 21.15 10.53
N GLY A 98 9.84 19.90 10.49
CA GLY A 98 9.29 18.77 11.22
C GLY A 98 8.11 18.06 10.53
N ASP A 99 7.94 18.31 9.23
CA ASP A 99 6.91 17.70 8.41
C ASP A 99 7.43 16.40 7.79
N PHE A 100 6.73 15.30 8.07
CA PHE A 100 7.06 13.96 7.60
C PHE A 100 5.80 13.19 7.27
N LEU A 101 5.90 12.28 6.31
CA LEU A 101 4.86 11.30 6.03
C LEU A 101 5.43 9.92 6.39
N TYR A 102 4.85 9.31 7.41
CA TYR A 102 5.22 7.97 7.85
C TYR A 102 4.31 6.96 7.18
N VAL A 103 4.92 6.01 6.48
CA VAL A 103 4.21 4.88 5.87
C VAL A 103 4.75 3.60 6.46
N GLY A 104 3.91 2.81 7.12
CA GLY A 104 4.34 1.62 7.84
C GLY A 104 3.44 0.41 7.60
N SER A 105 4.04 -0.78 7.63
CA SER A 105 3.28 -2.02 7.59
C SER A 105 3.87 -3.10 8.49
N HIS A 106 3.07 -4.13 8.78
CA HIS A 106 3.47 -5.29 9.55
C HIS A 106 4.54 -6.17 8.89
N MET A 107 4.78 -5.97 7.59
CA MET A 107 5.85 -6.64 6.83
C MET A 107 6.62 -5.62 5.98
N PRO A 108 7.89 -5.91 5.61
CA PRO A 108 8.61 -5.07 4.67
C PRO A 108 7.91 -5.07 3.31
N PHE A 109 7.94 -3.94 2.61
CA PHE A 109 7.34 -3.72 1.30
C PHE A 109 8.35 -3.07 0.36
N ARG A 110 8.18 -3.24 -0.95
CA ARG A 110 9.17 -2.79 -1.97
C ARG A 110 8.89 -1.42 -2.57
N GLY A 111 7.89 -0.72 -2.04
CA GLY A 111 7.45 0.55 -2.58
C GLY A 111 6.00 0.85 -2.27
N VAL A 112 5.55 2.02 -2.69
CA VAL A 112 4.17 2.46 -2.59
C VAL A 112 3.76 3.04 -3.93
N ARG A 113 2.64 2.56 -4.47
CA ARG A 113 1.95 3.17 -5.59
C ARG A 113 1.13 4.34 -5.09
N LEU A 114 1.26 5.47 -5.75
CA LEU A 114 0.52 6.69 -5.51
C LEU A 114 -0.47 6.90 -6.65
N ASP A 115 -1.68 7.25 -6.29
CA ASP A 115 -2.73 7.72 -7.19
C ASP A 115 -2.98 9.19 -6.86
N VAL A 116 -2.50 10.08 -7.73
CA VAL A 116 -2.45 11.51 -7.49
C VAL A 116 -3.76 12.14 -7.94
N ASP A 117 -4.44 12.81 -7.02
CA ASP A 117 -5.69 13.50 -7.32
C ASP A 117 -5.42 14.95 -7.77
N ALA A 118 -4.75 15.71 -6.90
CA ALA A 118 -4.21 17.02 -7.23
C ALA A 118 -2.68 16.98 -7.21
N ALA A 119 -2.09 17.20 -8.38
CA ALA A 119 -0.65 17.15 -8.59
C ALA A 119 0.10 18.28 -7.89
N ASN A 120 1.31 17.96 -7.42
CA ASN A 120 2.29 18.94 -7.00
C ASN A 120 2.99 19.56 -8.22
N GLY A 121 2.95 20.88 -8.33
CA GLY A 121 3.65 21.69 -9.35
C GLY A 121 4.97 22.29 -8.86
N ASN A 122 5.28 22.22 -7.56
CA ASN A 122 6.54 22.73 -7.02
C ASN A 122 7.69 21.74 -7.20
N ALA A 123 8.85 22.24 -7.66
CA ALA A 123 10.07 21.45 -7.72
C ALA A 123 10.46 20.97 -6.31
N SER A 124 10.38 19.66 -6.11
CA SER A 124 10.63 19.02 -4.83
C SER A 124 11.09 17.60 -5.07
N VAL A 125 12.11 17.16 -4.34
CA VAL A 125 12.69 15.82 -4.47
C VAL A 125 12.33 15.03 -3.22
N LEU A 126 11.63 13.91 -3.43
CA LEU A 126 11.30 12.95 -2.39
C LEU A 126 12.56 12.21 -1.93
N THR A 127 12.77 12.19 -0.62
CA THR A 127 13.69 11.27 0.05
C THR A 127 12.89 10.35 0.95
N VAL A 128 13.09 9.04 0.79
CA VAL A 128 12.49 8.03 1.66
C VAL A 128 13.59 7.46 2.56
N LYS A 129 13.30 7.34 3.86
CA LYS A 129 14.17 6.74 4.86
C LYS A 129 13.50 5.51 5.46
N TYR A 130 14.29 4.56 5.95
CA TYR A 130 13.81 3.38 6.66
C TYR A 130 14.44 3.23 8.03
N ARG A 131 13.77 2.49 8.91
CA ARG A 131 14.27 2.21 10.26
C ARG A 131 15.31 1.10 10.23
N LYS A 132 16.58 1.47 10.40
CA LYS A 132 17.72 0.55 10.34
C LYS A 132 17.94 -0.19 11.65
N SER A 133 18.55 -1.37 11.57
CA SER A 133 18.88 -2.25 12.70
C SER A 133 19.70 -1.60 13.84
N ASP A 134 20.43 -0.53 13.56
CA ASP A 134 21.18 0.26 14.55
C ASP A 134 20.35 1.33 15.26
N ASN A 135 19.01 1.28 15.12
CA ASN A 135 18.10 2.26 15.69
C ASN A 135 18.31 3.69 15.17
N THR A 136 18.68 3.83 13.89
CA THR A 136 18.71 5.12 13.18
C THR A 136 17.79 5.10 11.95
N TRP A 137 17.50 6.29 11.42
CA TRP A 137 16.88 6.44 10.10
C TRP A 137 17.98 6.50 9.04
N ALA A 138 17.93 5.58 8.08
CA ALA A 138 18.87 5.54 6.96
C ALA A 138 18.13 5.83 5.65
N ASP A 139 18.80 6.45 4.69
CA ASP A 139 18.23 6.70 3.36
C ASP A 139 17.98 5.37 2.65
N ILE A 140 16.79 5.23 2.07
CA ILE A 140 16.50 4.18 1.11
C ILE A 140 16.80 4.74 -0.28
N THR A 141 17.48 3.99 -1.13
CA THR A 141 17.66 4.39 -2.53
C THR A 141 16.36 4.13 -3.27
N ALA A 142 15.41 5.07 -3.14
CA ALA A 142 14.12 5.02 -3.81
C ALA A 142 14.22 5.51 -5.25
N THR A 143 13.44 4.90 -6.13
CA THR A 143 13.12 5.40 -7.46
C THR A 143 11.72 6.01 -7.39
N ASP A 144 11.64 7.32 -7.62
CA ASP A 144 10.37 8.07 -7.59
C ASP A 144 9.73 8.05 -8.98
N GLY A 145 8.76 7.15 -9.19
CA GLY A 145 7.95 7.13 -10.42
C GLY A 145 6.84 8.17 -10.46
N SER A 146 6.64 8.96 -9.39
CA SER A 146 5.68 10.07 -9.34
C SER A 146 6.31 11.43 -9.69
N ASP A 147 7.63 11.46 -9.88
CA ASP A 147 8.35 12.65 -10.32
C ASP A 147 8.07 12.96 -11.79
N SER A 148 7.70 14.20 -12.06
CA SER A 148 7.61 14.74 -13.41
C SER A 148 8.23 16.12 -13.45
N GLY A 149 9.30 16.28 -14.22
CA GLY A 149 10.00 17.57 -14.35
C GLY A 149 10.72 18.04 -13.08
N GLY A 150 11.03 17.15 -12.13
CA GLY A 150 11.70 17.48 -10.87
C GLY A 150 10.75 17.85 -9.72
N ALA A 151 9.47 17.56 -9.88
CA ALA A 151 8.43 17.66 -8.86
C ALA A 151 7.92 16.25 -8.51
N SER A 152 8.29 15.75 -7.32
CA SER A 152 7.68 14.54 -6.75
C SER A 152 6.18 14.72 -6.56
N VAL A 153 5.41 13.64 -6.67
CA VAL A 153 3.95 13.64 -6.56
C VAL A 153 3.27 14.54 -7.62
N ALA A 154 3.89 14.65 -8.80
CA ALA A 154 3.34 15.42 -9.93
C ALA A 154 2.46 14.56 -10.85
N VAL A 155 2.62 13.24 -10.82
CA VAL A 155 1.85 12.27 -11.63
C VAL A 155 1.64 10.97 -10.86
N ASP A 156 0.66 10.17 -11.30
CA ASP A 156 0.50 8.79 -10.86
C ASP A 156 1.79 8.01 -11.09
N GLY A 157 2.16 7.20 -10.09
CA GLY A 157 3.42 6.48 -10.16
C GLY A 157 3.70 5.67 -8.93
N ALA A 158 4.74 4.85 -9.00
CA ALA A 158 5.21 4.08 -7.85
C ALA A 158 6.55 4.61 -7.36
N VAL A 159 6.64 4.87 -6.06
CA VAL A 159 7.91 5.08 -5.37
C VAL A 159 8.41 3.71 -4.94
N THR A 160 9.50 3.23 -5.53
CA THR A 160 9.97 1.85 -5.37
C THR A 160 11.39 1.76 -4.85
N TRP A 161 11.73 0.66 -4.20
CA TRP A 161 13.07 0.41 -3.66
C TRP A 161 13.35 -1.08 -3.50
N THR A 162 14.63 -1.42 -3.39
CA THR A 162 15.06 -2.74 -2.91
C THR A 162 14.82 -2.82 -1.40
N VAL A 163 14.09 -3.83 -0.94
CA VAL A 163 13.80 -4.02 0.49
C VAL A 163 15.10 -4.17 1.28
N PRO A 164 15.42 -3.26 2.23
CA PRO A 164 16.64 -3.36 3.03
C PRO A 164 16.63 -4.62 3.89
N THR A 165 17.76 -5.32 3.94
CA THR A 165 17.91 -6.56 4.71
C THR A 165 17.98 -6.32 6.22
N ASP A 166 18.32 -5.10 6.63
CA ASP A 166 18.47 -4.66 8.01
C ASP A 166 17.35 -3.71 8.48
N TRP A 167 16.23 -3.68 7.75
CA TRP A 167 15.02 -2.96 8.18
C TRP A 167 14.41 -3.66 9.40
N ILE A 168 14.19 -2.91 10.47
CA ILE A 168 13.55 -3.41 11.70
C ILE A 168 12.19 -2.76 11.93
N PRO A 169 11.23 -3.48 12.54
CA PRO A 169 9.96 -2.89 12.92
C PRO A 169 10.06 -2.25 14.31
N GLU A 170 9.43 -1.10 14.50
CA GLU A 170 9.36 -0.40 15.80
C GLU A 170 8.10 0.48 15.88
N GLN A 171 7.72 0.94 17.08
CA GLN A 171 6.67 1.93 17.26
C GLN A 171 7.22 3.35 17.09
N LEU A 172 6.53 4.23 16.35
CA LEU A 172 7.01 5.61 16.14
C LEU A 172 7.12 6.41 17.44
N VAL A 173 6.19 6.20 18.38
CA VAL A 173 6.25 6.80 19.73
C VAL A 173 7.49 6.35 20.52
N LYS A 174 7.96 5.11 20.31
CA LYS A 174 9.16 4.59 20.96
C LYS A 174 10.45 5.05 20.26
N ILE A 175 10.39 5.30 18.95
CA ILE A 175 11.47 5.95 18.22
C ILE A 175 11.66 7.40 18.71
N GLY A 176 10.58 8.04 19.18
CA GLY A 176 10.57 9.45 19.59
C GLY A 176 10.18 10.42 18.48
N ASP A 177 9.75 9.90 17.34
CA ASP A 177 9.33 10.71 16.17
C ASP A 177 7.90 11.25 16.31
N LEU A 178 7.10 10.69 17.24
CA LEU A 178 5.75 11.15 17.56
C LEU A 178 5.62 11.40 19.07
N THR A 179 4.98 12.52 19.44
CA THR A 179 4.83 12.94 20.84
C THR A 179 3.56 12.39 21.51
N SER A 180 2.59 11.91 20.73
CA SER A 180 1.35 11.32 21.22
C SER A 180 1.02 10.03 20.48
N SER A 181 0.31 9.12 21.16
CA SER A 181 -0.17 7.89 20.55
C SER A 181 -1.54 8.12 19.90
N LEU A 182 -1.59 8.20 18.57
CA LEU A 182 -2.82 8.00 17.79
C LEU A 182 -3.05 6.51 17.49
N ALA A 183 -4.26 6.18 17.02
CA ALA A 183 -4.49 4.90 16.34
C ALA A 183 -3.41 4.70 15.25
N GLY A 184 -2.87 3.48 15.11
CA GLY A 184 -1.76 3.20 14.20
C GLY A 184 -0.35 3.44 14.77
N SER A 185 -0.11 4.54 15.48
CA SER A 185 1.24 4.92 15.99
C SER A 185 1.84 3.96 17.03
N GLY A 186 0.98 3.20 17.72
CA GLY A 186 1.35 2.16 18.68
C GLY A 186 1.66 0.80 18.04
N HIS A 187 1.56 0.67 16.72
CA HIS A 187 1.91 -0.57 16.04
C HIS A 187 3.42 -0.67 15.78
N LYS A 188 3.94 -1.87 16.01
CA LYS A 188 5.33 -2.21 15.69
C LYS A 188 5.43 -2.58 14.22
N PHE A 189 5.67 -1.59 13.38
CA PHE A 189 5.70 -1.73 11.91
C PHE A 189 7.08 -1.44 11.33
N TYR A 190 7.29 -1.96 10.13
CA TYR A 190 8.37 -1.56 9.24
C TYR A 190 8.01 -0.18 8.66
N TRP A 191 8.47 0.87 9.34
CA TRP A 191 8.20 2.24 8.94
C TRP A 191 9.19 2.74 7.90
N THR A 192 8.66 3.47 6.93
CA THR A 192 9.38 4.42 6.10
C THR A 192 9.01 5.84 6.51
N ARG A 193 9.96 6.76 6.40
CA ARG A 193 9.76 8.19 6.64
C ARG A 193 10.05 8.95 5.36
N TRP A 194 9.06 9.67 4.87
CA TRP A 194 9.09 10.39 3.61
C TRP A 194 9.22 11.88 3.91
N GLN A 195 10.11 12.55 3.18
CA GLN A 195 10.41 13.96 3.32
C GLN A 195 10.75 14.55 1.95
N TRP A 196 10.42 15.82 1.73
CA TRP A 196 10.66 16.52 0.47
C TRP A 196 11.71 17.61 0.67
N SER A 197 12.45 17.92 -0.40
CA SER A 197 13.49 18.96 -0.40
C SER A 197 12.93 20.39 -0.37
N ALA A 198 11.65 20.56 -0.68
CA ALA A 198 10.91 21.82 -0.68
C ALA A 198 9.46 21.53 -0.29
N ALA A 199 8.73 22.57 0.10
CA ALA A 199 7.31 22.46 0.42
C ALA A 199 6.49 22.03 -0.81
N LEU A 200 5.52 21.16 -0.58
CA LEU A 200 4.55 20.75 -1.59
C LEU A 200 3.53 21.86 -1.84
N ASP A 201 2.88 21.83 -3.00
CA ASP A 201 1.78 22.74 -3.30
C ASP A 201 0.63 22.66 -2.28
N ALA A 202 -0.06 23.78 -2.12
CA ALA A 202 -1.19 23.90 -1.21
C ALA A 202 -2.38 23.01 -1.59
N SER A 203 -2.45 22.56 -2.85
CA SER A 203 -3.50 21.68 -3.35
C SER A 203 -3.14 20.20 -3.34
N THR A 204 -1.90 19.80 -3.06
CA THR A 204 -1.46 18.42 -3.31
C THR A 204 -2.26 17.37 -2.51
N THR A 205 -2.90 16.43 -3.21
CA THR A 205 -3.72 15.34 -2.62
C THR A 205 -3.49 14.02 -3.36
N LEU A 206 -3.72 12.91 -2.65
CA LEU A 206 -3.69 11.56 -3.22
C LEU A 206 -5.04 10.87 -2.99
N ASN A 207 -5.60 10.25 -4.02
CA ASN A 207 -6.78 9.39 -3.91
C ASN A 207 -6.46 8.09 -3.18
N SER A 208 -5.28 7.52 -3.42
CA SER A 208 -4.86 6.29 -2.74
C SER A 208 -3.34 6.15 -2.63
N MET A 209 -2.93 5.38 -1.62
CA MET A 209 -1.57 4.89 -1.43
C MET A 209 -1.61 3.40 -1.18
N THR A 210 -0.93 2.64 -2.03
CA THR A 210 -0.94 1.17 -1.97
C THR A 210 0.47 0.64 -1.85
N ALA A 211 0.78 -0.07 -0.76
CA ALA A 211 2.07 -0.75 -0.66
C ALA A 211 2.19 -1.85 -1.72
N LEU A 212 3.39 -1.97 -2.27
CA LEU A 212 3.75 -3.06 -3.15
C LEU A 212 4.18 -4.29 -2.33
N PRO A 213 3.87 -5.52 -2.75
CA PRO A 213 4.33 -6.74 -2.10
C PRO A 213 5.85 -6.74 -1.89
N ARG A 214 6.34 -7.38 -0.83
CA ARG A 214 7.78 -7.41 -0.48
C ARG A 214 8.70 -7.82 -1.63
N SER A 215 8.21 -8.66 -2.54
CA SER A 215 9.00 -9.25 -3.62
C SER A 215 8.15 -9.37 -4.89
N THR A 216 8.82 -9.39 -6.04
CA THR A 216 8.22 -9.75 -7.34
C THR A 216 8.25 -11.26 -7.60
N ALA A 217 8.66 -12.06 -6.61
CA ALA A 217 8.49 -13.51 -6.63
C ALA A 217 7.01 -13.85 -6.33
N TYR A 218 6.15 -13.62 -7.31
CA TYR A 218 4.71 -13.83 -7.22
C TYR A 218 4.34 -15.30 -7.09
N ALA A 219 3.17 -15.58 -6.52
CA ALA A 219 2.54 -16.88 -6.66
C ALA A 219 2.01 -17.03 -8.09
N GLU A 220 2.29 -18.16 -8.73
CA GLU A 220 1.86 -18.45 -10.10
C GLU A 220 0.62 -19.35 -10.09
N LEU A 221 -0.43 -18.91 -10.76
CA LEU A 221 -1.72 -19.60 -10.85
C LEU A 221 -2.00 -19.95 -12.31
N SER A 222 -2.20 -21.24 -12.58
CA SER A 222 -2.64 -21.72 -13.89
C SER A 222 -4.12 -21.39 -14.13
N ALA A 223 -4.53 -21.31 -15.39
CA ALA A 223 -5.93 -21.04 -15.73
C ALA A 223 -6.90 -22.03 -15.04
N GLY A 224 -7.93 -21.49 -14.39
CA GLY A 224 -8.95 -22.26 -13.68
C GLY A 224 -8.53 -22.79 -12.30
N GLN A 225 -7.26 -22.66 -11.90
CA GLN A 225 -6.81 -23.05 -10.56
C GLN A 225 -7.07 -21.92 -9.56
N PRO A 226 -7.99 -22.09 -8.59
CA PRO A 226 -8.22 -21.07 -7.59
C PRO A 226 -7.09 -21.06 -6.56
N LEU A 227 -6.66 -19.86 -6.16
CA LEU A 227 -6.01 -19.62 -4.88
C LEU A 227 -7.07 -19.18 -3.88
N GLU A 228 -7.21 -19.92 -2.79
CA GLU A 228 -8.14 -19.58 -1.72
C GLU A 228 -7.38 -19.40 -0.42
N THR A 229 -7.63 -18.30 0.28
CA THR A 229 -6.93 -18.03 1.54
C THR A 229 -7.73 -17.14 2.48
N GLY A 230 -7.50 -17.34 3.77
CA GLY A 230 -7.98 -16.45 4.81
C GLY A 230 -7.14 -15.18 4.82
N ILE A 231 -7.80 -14.03 4.86
CA ILE A 231 -7.12 -12.74 4.92
C ILE A 231 -7.72 -11.87 6.02
N GLN A 232 -7.05 -10.75 6.30
CA GLN A 232 -7.58 -9.69 7.14
C GLN A 232 -7.39 -8.38 6.41
N PHE A 233 -8.45 -7.60 6.26
CA PHE A 233 -8.32 -6.18 5.94
C PHE A 233 -7.97 -5.38 7.20
N GLY A 234 -7.10 -4.38 7.05
CA GLY A 234 -6.71 -3.46 8.13
C GLY A 234 -5.31 -3.74 8.71
N PRO A 235 -4.98 -3.15 9.87
CA PRO A 235 -3.69 -3.35 10.52
C PRO A 235 -3.35 -4.85 10.64
N TRP A 236 -2.09 -5.19 10.35
CA TRP A 236 -1.57 -6.57 10.33
C TRP A 236 -2.10 -7.46 9.19
N GLY A 237 -2.75 -6.87 8.19
CA GLY A 237 -3.37 -7.58 7.09
C GLY A 237 -2.99 -7.04 5.72
N PHE A 238 -3.90 -7.16 4.76
CA PHE A 238 -3.70 -6.80 3.35
C PHE A 238 -4.83 -5.88 2.87
N SER A 239 -4.51 -5.00 1.92
CA SER A 239 -5.47 -4.03 1.36
C SER A 239 -5.70 -4.20 -0.14
N TYR A 240 -4.73 -4.75 -0.87
CA TYR A 240 -4.85 -4.96 -2.31
C TYR A 240 -4.27 -6.32 -2.72
N VAL A 241 -4.64 -6.75 -3.92
CA VAL A 241 -3.98 -7.82 -4.66
C VAL A 241 -3.28 -7.20 -5.87
N GLU A 242 -1.97 -7.35 -5.96
CA GLU A 242 -1.21 -7.09 -7.19
C GLU A 242 -1.32 -8.33 -8.09
N ALA A 243 -1.75 -8.15 -9.34
CA ALA A 243 -1.94 -9.23 -10.29
C ALA A 243 -1.46 -8.84 -11.70
N LEU A 244 -0.78 -9.76 -12.38
CA LEU A 244 -0.32 -9.61 -13.76
C LEU A 244 -0.23 -10.99 -14.44
N THR A 245 -0.01 -11.03 -15.74
CA THR A 245 0.35 -12.26 -16.45
C THR A 245 1.86 -12.33 -16.69
N ASP A 246 2.38 -13.55 -16.89
CA ASP A 246 3.77 -13.77 -17.27
C ASP A 246 4.08 -13.30 -18.70
N ALA A 247 3.10 -13.40 -19.60
CA ALA A 247 3.10 -12.89 -20.95
C ALA A 247 1.66 -12.54 -21.39
N GLY A 248 1.49 -11.88 -22.54
CA GLY A 248 0.17 -11.68 -23.14
C GLY A 248 -0.88 -11.06 -22.20
N THR A 249 -2.11 -11.56 -22.24
CA THR A 249 -3.24 -11.06 -21.44
C THR A 249 -4.05 -12.19 -20.81
N GLY A 250 -4.84 -11.85 -19.79
CA GLY A 250 -5.75 -12.77 -19.11
C GLY A 250 -6.81 -12.03 -18.30
N ASN A 251 -7.64 -12.78 -17.58
CA ASN A 251 -8.59 -12.21 -16.62
C ASN A 251 -8.41 -12.88 -15.25
N LEU A 252 -8.61 -12.12 -14.18
CA LEU A 252 -8.64 -12.62 -12.81
C LEU A 252 -10.03 -12.41 -12.19
N LEU A 253 -10.67 -13.48 -11.77
CA LEU A 253 -11.84 -13.39 -10.91
C LEU A 253 -11.37 -13.26 -9.47
N ALA A 254 -11.74 -12.17 -8.81
CA ALA A 254 -11.56 -11.99 -7.37
C ALA A 254 -12.92 -12.12 -6.68
N VAL A 255 -13.00 -13.01 -5.70
CA VAL A 255 -14.17 -13.22 -4.86
C VAL A 255 -13.78 -12.98 -3.41
N PHE A 256 -14.58 -12.18 -2.72
CA PHE A 256 -14.35 -11.76 -1.35
C PHE A 256 -15.47 -12.27 -0.46
N GLY A 257 -15.14 -12.74 0.74
CA GLY A 257 -16.10 -13.12 1.77
C GLY A 257 -15.84 -12.41 3.09
N THR A 258 -16.88 -11.93 3.78
CA THR A 258 -16.76 -11.39 5.15
C THR A 258 -16.79 -12.51 6.20
N GLY A 259 -16.41 -12.18 7.43
CA GLY A 259 -16.66 -13.05 8.58
C GLY A 259 -18.14 -13.04 8.99
N SER A 260 -18.62 -14.12 9.62
CA SER A 260 -20.00 -14.21 10.09
C SER A 260 -20.40 -13.03 10.97
N GLY A 261 -21.54 -12.41 10.64
CA GLY A 261 -22.10 -11.28 11.37
C GLY A 261 -21.56 -9.90 10.97
N ARG A 262 -20.74 -9.77 9.92
CA ARG A 262 -20.31 -8.48 9.37
C ARG A 262 -20.70 -8.33 7.89
N GLY A 263 -21.35 -7.22 7.55
CA GLY A 263 -21.51 -6.78 6.15
C GLY A 263 -20.28 -5.99 5.67
N PHE A 264 -20.22 -5.72 4.36
CA PHE A 264 -19.23 -4.82 3.77
C PHE A 264 -19.54 -3.35 4.07
#